data_AF-A0A0L1KP35-F1
#
_entry.id   AF-A0A0L1KP35-F1
#
_cell.length_a   1.000
_cell.length_b   1.000
_cell.length_c   1.000
_cell.angle_alpha   90.00
_cell.angle_beta   90.00
_cell.angle_gamma   90.00
#
_symmetry.space_group_name_H-M   'P 1'
#
loop_
_entity.id
_entity.type
_entity.pdbx_description
1 polymer ?
#
loop_
_entity_poly.entity_id
_entity_poly.type
_entity_poly.pdbx_seq_one_letter_code
_entity_poly.pdbx_strand_id
1 'polypeptide(L)'
;MEYLSVFHNQLSGSLKLKSLPCTLTLFDTSESKFSGTIDLTQFPAAMLHLGFAENRLSANPTKGHLSVVGWTSTPVLGEAKNLFKPLVVFLSW
;
A
#
# COMPACT_ATOMS: atom_id res chain seq x y z
N MET A 1 5.89 -6.56 20.12
CA MET A 1 4.92 -6.02 19.16
C MET A 1 4.70 -4.59 19.54
N GLU A 2 4.88 -3.67 18.59
CA GLU A 2 4.62 -2.26 18.79
C GLU A 2 3.46 -1.84 17.89
N TYR A 3 2.52 -1.13 18.49
CA TYR A 3 1.30 -0.65 17.87
C TYR A 3 1.29 0.86 17.98
N LEU A 4 1.07 1.55 16.86
CA LEU A 4 0.84 2.98 16.83
C LEU A 4 -0.49 3.23 16.13
N SER A 5 -1.42 3.83 16.85
CA SER A 5 -2.64 4.35 16.24
C SER A 5 -2.82 5.81 16.57
N VAL A 6 -3.08 6.56 15.52
CA VAL A 6 -3.52 7.95 15.55
C VAL A 6 -4.82 8.09 14.76
N PHE A 7 -5.65 7.04 14.80
CA PHE A 7 -6.99 7.02 14.21
C PHE A 7 -7.83 8.22 14.66
N HIS A 8 -8.61 8.79 13.74
CA HIS A 8 -9.54 9.90 14.02
C HIS A 8 -8.87 11.13 14.65
N ASN A 9 -7.73 11.55 14.11
CA ASN A 9 -7.01 12.73 14.59
C ASN A 9 -6.98 13.85 13.54
N GLN A 10 -6.66 15.06 14.00
CA GLN A 10 -6.45 16.20 13.09
C GLN A 10 -5.00 16.31 12.58
N LEU A 11 -4.22 15.24 12.69
CA LEU A 11 -2.84 15.18 12.22
C LEU A 11 -2.81 15.39 10.71
N SER A 12 -1.88 16.23 10.26
CA SER A 12 -1.74 16.64 8.87
C SER A 12 -0.26 16.67 8.48
N GLY A 13 0.02 16.72 7.18
CA GLY A 13 1.37 16.64 6.62
C GLY A 13 1.63 15.32 5.90
N SER A 14 2.89 15.06 5.56
CA SER A 14 3.29 13.88 4.78
C SER A 14 3.52 12.65 5.65
N LEU A 15 3.00 11.49 5.24
CA LEU A 15 3.26 10.22 5.90
C LEU A 15 4.56 9.58 5.37
N LYS A 16 5.58 9.43 6.22
CA LYS A 16 6.88 8.83 5.88
C LYS A 16 7.08 7.48 6.59
N LEU A 17 6.80 6.38 5.90
CA LEU A 17 6.93 5.03 6.46
C LEU A 17 8.37 4.67 6.86
N LYS A 18 9.38 5.21 6.15
CA LYS A 18 10.81 5.02 6.46
C LYS A 18 11.22 5.56 7.84
N SER A 19 10.49 6.54 8.36
CA SER A 19 10.77 7.14 9.66
C SER A 19 10.14 6.37 10.82
N LEU A 20 9.35 5.33 10.54
CA LEU A 20 8.73 4.51 11.58
C LEU A 20 9.75 3.53 12.17
N PRO A 21 9.60 3.16 13.46
CA PRO A 21 10.46 2.16 14.10
C PRO A 21 10.40 0.82 13.37
N CYS A 22 11.54 0.15 13.20
CA CYS A 22 11.61 -1.17 12.54
C CYS A 22 10.83 -2.27 13.28
N THR A 23 10.58 -2.07 14.58
CA THR A 23 9.84 -2.94 15.50
C THR A 23 8.32 -2.79 15.39
N LEU A 24 7.84 -1.79 14.63
CA LEU A 24 6.43 -1.47 14.52
C LEU A 24 5.68 -2.50 13.69
N THR A 25 4.68 -3.12 14.31
CA THR A 25 3.90 -4.22 13.71
C THR A 25 2.57 -3.76 13.15
N LEU A 26 1.96 -2.73 13.75
CA LEU A 26 0.68 -2.19 13.31
C LEU A 26 0.72 -0.68 13.35
N PHE A 27 0.35 -0.05 12.24
CA PHE A 27 0.17 1.39 12.14
C PHE A 27 -1.21 1.72 11.60
N ASP A 28 -1.98 2.52 12.34
CA ASP A 28 -3.27 3.02 11.87
C ASP A 28 -3.35 4.54 11.99
N THR A 29 -3.55 5.20 10.87
CA THR A 29 -3.74 6.64 10.76
C THR A 29 -5.06 6.99 10.08
N SER A 30 -6.00 6.05 10.03
CA SER A 30 -7.24 6.25 9.30
C SER A 30 -8.05 7.42 9.88
N GLU A 31 -8.88 8.05 9.05
CA GLU A 31 -9.70 9.21 9.42
C GLU A 31 -8.86 10.39 9.96
N SER A 32 -7.73 10.67 9.30
CA SER A 32 -6.87 11.81 9.63
C SER A 32 -6.76 12.79 8.45
N LYS A 33 -5.98 13.87 8.61
CA LYS A 33 -5.79 14.91 7.59
C LYS A 33 -4.41 14.80 6.91
N PHE A 34 -3.79 13.62 6.88
CA PHE A 34 -2.52 13.42 6.17
C PHE A 34 -2.70 13.65 4.68
N SER A 35 -1.70 14.26 4.05
CA SER A 35 -1.76 14.69 2.66
C SER A 35 -0.44 14.49 1.93
N GLY A 36 -0.50 14.52 0.59
CA GLY A 36 0.66 14.28 -0.27
C GLY A 36 0.87 12.79 -0.58
N THR A 37 2.05 12.47 -1.11
CA THR A 37 2.37 11.12 -1.59
C THR A 37 2.92 10.22 -0.50
N ILE A 38 2.36 9.02 -0.39
CA ILE A 38 2.90 7.95 0.45
C ILE A 38 3.88 7.10 -0.36
N ASP A 39 5.04 6.83 0.23
CA ASP A 39 6.03 5.91 -0.35
C ASP A 39 5.83 4.52 0.26
N LEU A 40 5.27 3.60 -0.54
CA LEU A 40 5.02 2.20 -0.18
C LEU A 40 6.17 1.28 -0.64
N THR A 41 7.31 1.81 -1.08
CA THR A 41 8.45 0.99 -1.49
C THR A 41 9.28 0.49 -0.31
N GLN A 42 9.11 1.10 0.87
CA GLN A 42 9.87 0.82 2.07
C GLN A 42 8.92 0.70 3.27
N PHE A 43 8.99 -0.44 3.95
CA PHE A 43 8.22 -0.72 5.16
C PHE A 43 9.16 -1.05 6.31
N PRO A 44 8.76 -0.78 7.57
CA PRO A 44 9.39 -1.36 8.74
C PRO A 44 9.45 -2.88 8.64
N ALA A 45 10.56 -3.47 9.06
CA ALA A 45 10.82 -4.91 8.90
C ALA A 45 9.76 -5.79 9.56
N ALA A 46 9.15 -5.33 10.66
CA ALA A 46 8.14 -6.08 11.40
C ALA A 46 6.69 -5.70 11.02
N MET A 47 6.45 -4.85 10.00
CA MET A 47 5.12 -4.33 9.72
C MET A 47 4.18 -5.41 9.17
N LEU A 48 3.07 -5.62 9.86
CA LEU A 48 2.03 -6.60 9.52
C LEU A 48 0.74 -5.94 9.03
N HIS A 49 0.41 -4.76 9.54
CA HIS A 49 -0.81 -4.05 9.19
C HIS A 49 -0.58 -2.53 9.12
N LEU A 50 -1.13 -1.93 8.06
CA LEU A 50 -1.03 -0.50 7.77
C LEU A 50 -2.41 0.01 7.31
N GLY A 51 -3.02 0.88 8.12
CA GLY A 51 -4.27 1.58 7.82
C GLY A 51 -4.03 3.08 7.65
N PHE A 52 -4.52 3.66 6.55
CA PHE A 52 -4.47 5.10 6.28
C PHE A 52 -5.70 5.58 5.50
N ALA A 53 -6.81 4.84 5.62
CA ALA A 53 -8.06 5.16 4.94
C ALA A 53 -8.57 6.55 5.36
N GLU A 54 -9.43 7.16 4.54
CA GLU A 54 -10.05 8.44 4.87
C GLU A 54 -9.05 9.56 5.23
N ASN A 55 -7.91 9.58 4.53
CA ASN A 55 -6.96 10.69 4.52
C ASN A 55 -6.99 11.43 3.17
N ARG A 56 -6.23 12.53 3.06
CA ARG A 56 -6.08 13.32 1.83
C ARG A 56 -4.82 12.96 1.05
N LEU A 57 -4.41 11.69 1.12
CA LEU A 57 -3.22 11.19 0.44
C LEU A 57 -3.46 11.13 -1.06
N SER A 58 -2.45 11.50 -1.84
CA SER A 58 -2.48 11.43 -3.29
C SER A 58 -1.44 10.43 -3.78
N ALA A 59 -1.76 9.66 -4.81
CA ALA A 59 -0.78 8.82 -5.49
C ALA A 59 -0.18 9.60 -6.66
N ASN A 60 1.13 9.47 -6.90
CA ASN A 60 1.73 9.96 -8.13
C ASN A 60 1.81 8.80 -9.15
N PRO A 61 0.94 8.79 -10.18
CA PRO A 61 0.90 7.70 -11.16
C PRO A 61 2.15 7.65 -12.06
N THR A 62 2.92 8.72 -12.18
CA THR A 62 4.11 8.78 -13.07
C THR A 62 5.41 8.32 -12.39
N LYS A 63 5.40 8.12 -11.06
CA LYS A 63 6.54 7.55 -10.31
C LYS A 63 6.52 6.02 -10.19
N GLY A 64 5.65 5.34 -10.95
CA GLY A 64 5.81 3.92 -11.27
C GLY A 64 5.42 2.91 -10.18
N HIS A 65 4.47 3.21 -9.29
CA HIS A 65 4.02 2.24 -8.29
C HIS A 65 2.51 2.18 -8.20
N LEU A 66 1.94 1.25 -8.97
CA LEU A 66 0.80 0.39 -8.63
C LEU A 66 0.65 -0.67 -9.75
N SER A 67 1.63 -1.55 -9.89
CA SER A 67 1.41 -2.84 -10.54
C SER A 67 0.98 -3.83 -9.47
N VAL A 68 -0.32 -4.10 -9.34
CA VAL A 68 -0.75 -5.33 -8.66
C VAL A 68 -0.43 -6.46 -9.62
N VAL A 69 0.73 -7.10 -9.45
CA VAL A 69 1.04 -8.35 -10.16
C VAL A 69 0.26 -9.48 -9.48
N GLY A 70 -1.01 -9.61 -9.84
CA GLY A 70 -1.84 -10.75 -9.45
C GLY A 70 -1.60 -11.93 -10.39
N TRP A 71 -1.32 -13.11 -9.85
CA TRP A 71 -1.25 -14.36 -10.61
C TRP A 71 -2.63 -15.02 -10.53
N THR A 72 -3.49 -14.87 -11.55
CA THR A 72 -4.74 -15.67 -11.58
C THR A 72 -4.49 -16.93 -12.39
N SER A 73 -4.37 -18.06 -11.71
CA SER A 73 -4.46 -19.37 -12.37
C SER A 73 -5.93 -19.65 -12.66
N THR A 74 -6.41 -19.34 -13.87
CA THR A 74 -7.59 -20.02 -14.41
C THR A 74 -7.09 -21.14 -15.31
N PRO A 75 -7.29 -22.42 -14.96
CA PRO A 75 -6.88 -23.50 -15.84
C PRO A 75 -7.83 -23.53 -17.03
N VAL A 76 -7.32 -23.19 -18.22
CA VAL A 76 -8.01 -23.55 -19.46
C VAL A 76 -7.67 -25.01 -19.74
N LEU A 77 -8.70 -25.84 -19.83
CA LEU A 77 -8.59 -27.25 -20.17
C LEU A 77 -7.96 -27.39 -21.57
N GLY A 78 -6.70 -27.78 -21.61
CA GLY A 78 -5.94 -28.03 -22.83
C GLY A 78 -4.77 -27.06 -23.01
N GLU A 79 -3.56 -27.61 -22.88
CA GLU A 79 -2.28 -26.98 -23.26
C GLU A 79 -1.66 -26.00 -22.26
N ALA A 80 -1.14 -26.58 -21.18
CA ALA A 80 -0.13 -25.95 -20.33
C ALA A 80 1.21 -25.87 -21.06
N LYS A 81 1.49 -24.72 -21.69
CA LYS A 81 2.85 -24.19 -21.97
C LYS A 81 2.69 -22.74 -22.43
N ASN A 82 3.09 -21.77 -21.59
CA ASN A 82 3.04 -20.30 -21.80
C ASN A 82 1.79 -19.54 -21.31
N LEU A 83 1.18 -19.93 -20.18
CA LEU A 83 -0.05 -19.29 -19.65
C LEU A 83 0.17 -18.08 -18.72
N PHE A 84 1.39 -17.55 -18.60
CA PHE A 84 1.64 -16.36 -17.78
C PHE A 84 1.74 -15.13 -18.68
N LYS A 85 0.61 -14.49 -18.95
CA LYS A 85 0.58 -13.13 -19.49
C LYS A 85 0.40 -12.14 -18.34
N PRO A 86 1.29 -11.16 -18.15
CA PRO A 86 1.09 -10.14 -17.14
C PRO A 86 -0.16 -9.33 -17.50
N LEU A 87 -1.16 -9.36 -16.62
CA LEU A 87 -2.35 -8.51 -16.73
C LEU A 87 -2.03 -7.19 -16.03
N VAL A 88 -1.93 -6.11 -16.80
CA VAL A 88 -1.73 -4.76 -16.25
C VAL A 88 -3.11 -4.12 -16.11
N VAL A 89 -3.61 -4.02 -14.87
CA VAL A 89 -4.86 -3.32 -14.57
C VAL A 89 -4.51 -1.92 -14.08
N PHE A 90 -4.97 -0.91 -14.80
CA PHE A 90 -4.90 0.49 -14.36
C PHE A 90 -6.16 0.81 -13.57
N LEU A 91 -6.03 1.04 -12.27
CA LEU A 91 -7.11 1.59 -11.45
C LEU A 91 -7.00 3.12 -11.51
N SER A 92 -7.97 3.74 -12.17
CA SER A 92 -8.22 5.18 -12.10
C SER A 92 -9.24 5.43 -10.99
N TRP A 93 -8.93 6.39 -10.10
CA TRP A 93 -9.86 6.92 -9.12
C TRP A 93 -10.61 8.12 -9.71
#